data_AF-A0A0B6ZLP0-F1
#
_entry.id   AF-A0A0B6ZLP0-F1
#
_cell.length_a   1.000
_cell.length_b   1.000
_cell.length_c   1.000
_cell.angle_alpha   90.00
_cell.angle_beta   90.00
_cell.angle_gamma   90.00
#
_symmetry.space_group_name_H-M   'P 1'
#
loop_
_entity.id
_entity.type
_entity.pdbx_description
1 polymer ?
#
loop_
_entity_poly.entity_id
_entity_poly.type
_entity_poly.pdbx_seq_one_letter_code
_entity_poly.pdbx_strand_id
1 'polypeptide(L)'
;MMAVVGHESFLSLEKVDNSMTVEEERDHYRQRFQSMKLVLKELQQQLTLYKTRCSGVNTVALMLKDSKQEVMKLTKQRKALETAVANLQNRLSTNGLSSSVNIEETELFIPGASKQTLDNLAKENARLRTLLKSHEGQSGKESLQDIQKLTALVEHLEAENSQLRVQLLDIEHLKLTLERQLEDETEQMKNQLKAEKLQFEQEHRQGKVQIPYHSEQSSDKESQTVDVELSKIDEVRQALRLLSSHCVALDQSLENAQVVAARNVTEAETAHNNDDDMISKEAYMELEQKVNQIIQMNQRWQSYNENQEQQIHGLVAQIAEQEEINKETEGLRSAFENKELENQNLRRDIANLTREITRLRSQPQFDMSLVEILKQQIQVCTEDFNTERKDREHAINRIKQLQEDINRLNNENELLKKEIGDLQKVKNTPEVQYEKRDSPLWMKSQMNPHFVPRSGSMSPQRLPFSSSSSGMPHSLAHSLSPVPSPVPMSFSSTSSTTDRSSFYPPISQDSGVGFQTPVRPGFKQQHSSQASIPRPRGPHEGLTSSDMGNTAGATNVSMPALSTQSGRSAKSRQTDLTCPKCSKEFSENQQQELINHINSCTE
;
A
#
# COMPACT_ATOMS: atom_id res chain seq x y z
N MET A 1 27.96 27.65 -6.04
CA MET A 1 27.97 29.07 -5.62
C MET A 1 27.80 29.24 -4.08
N MET A 2 28.26 28.31 -3.23
CA MET A 2 28.11 28.40 -1.76
C MET A 2 29.45 28.29 -1.01
N ALA A 3 30.51 28.94 -1.50
CA ALA A 3 31.85 28.80 -0.90
C ALA A 3 32.43 30.10 -0.30
N VAL A 4 31.69 31.20 -0.25
CA VAL A 4 32.30 32.53 -0.02
C VAL A 4 32.00 33.15 1.36
N VAL A 5 31.07 32.63 2.17
CA VAL A 5 30.62 33.36 3.38
C VAL A 5 31.33 32.93 4.68
N GLY A 6 32.21 31.92 4.66
CA GLY A 6 32.69 31.30 5.90
C GLY A 6 34.04 31.75 6.45
N HIS A 7 34.88 32.48 5.70
CA HIS A 7 36.32 32.47 6.00
C HIS A 7 36.91 33.72 6.66
N GLU A 8 36.22 34.86 6.72
CA GLU A 8 36.86 36.11 7.18
C GLU A 8 36.68 36.44 8.67
N SER A 9 35.79 35.77 9.42
CA SER A 9 35.50 36.18 10.80
C SER A 9 36.32 35.50 11.90
N PHE A 10 37.27 34.62 11.57
CA PHE A 10 37.96 33.80 12.59
C PHE A 10 39.43 34.18 12.85
N LEU A 11 40.05 35.09 12.08
CA LEU A 11 41.52 35.28 12.15
C LEU A 11 42.02 36.65 12.63
N SER A 12 41.16 37.59 13.02
CA SER A 12 41.62 38.81 13.72
C SER A 12 41.70 38.56 15.23
N LEU A 13 42.68 37.76 15.65
CA LEU A 13 43.15 37.72 17.03
C LEU A 13 44.10 38.92 17.23
N GLU A 14 43.56 40.13 17.14
CA GLU A 14 44.32 41.33 17.49
C GLU A 14 44.66 41.27 18.97
N LYS A 15 45.93 41.54 19.29
CA LYS A 15 46.44 41.64 20.65
C LYS A 15 45.71 42.79 21.34
N VAL A 16 44.67 42.47 22.12
CA VAL A 16 43.98 43.43 22.96
C VAL A 16 44.93 43.79 24.10
N ASP A 17 45.35 45.06 24.16
CA ASP A 17 46.13 45.59 25.27
C ASP A 17 45.36 45.41 26.59
N ASN A 18 46.07 44.95 27.60
CA ASN A 18 45.58 44.15 28.72
C ASN A 18 44.95 45.01 29.85
N SER A 19 44.03 45.93 29.51
CA SER A 19 43.32 46.78 30.49
C SER A 19 41.80 46.66 30.45
N MET A 20 41.25 45.54 29.96
CA MET A 20 39.82 45.26 30.10
C MET A 20 39.53 44.85 31.54
N THR A 21 38.48 45.45 32.11
CA THR A 21 37.97 45.05 33.42
C THR A 21 37.32 43.67 33.35
N VAL A 22 37.30 42.95 34.47
CA VAL A 22 36.70 41.59 34.55
C VAL A 22 35.22 41.61 34.12
N GLU A 23 34.49 42.68 34.43
CA GLU A 23 33.12 42.91 33.93
C GLU A 23 33.04 42.95 32.39
N GLU A 24 33.91 43.72 31.74
CA GLU A 24 33.92 43.83 30.27
C GLU A 24 34.27 42.50 29.61
N GLU A 25 35.18 41.72 30.20
CA GLU A 25 35.54 40.39 29.71
C GLU A 25 34.35 39.43 29.78
N ARG A 26 33.60 39.46 30.89
CA ARG A 26 32.39 38.66 31.07
C ARG A 26 31.31 39.01 30.05
N ASP A 27 31.11 40.30 29.77
CA ASP A 27 30.12 40.75 28.78
C ASP A 27 30.54 40.37 27.36
N HIS A 28 31.83 40.46 27.05
CA HIS A 28 32.38 39.98 25.79
C HIS A 28 32.14 38.47 25.59
N TYR A 29 32.35 37.64 26.62
CA TYR A 29 32.02 36.20 26.54
C TYR A 29 30.51 35.95 26.36
N ARG A 30 29.65 36.73 27.04
CA ARG A 30 28.19 36.62 26.84
C ARG A 30 27.79 36.95 25.40
N GLN A 31 28.35 38.01 24.83
CA GLN A 31 28.08 38.39 23.44
C GLN A 31 28.57 37.32 22.46
N ARG A 32 29.77 36.78 22.68
CA ARG A 32 30.32 35.69 21.85
C ARG A 32 29.47 34.41 21.95
N PHE A 33 29.02 34.06 23.15
CA PHE A 33 28.11 32.93 23.35
C PHE A 33 26.77 33.13 22.65
N GLN A 34 26.18 34.33 22.72
CA GLN A 34 24.94 34.66 22.01
C GLN A 34 25.14 34.59 20.49
N SER A 35 26.25 35.12 19.96
CA SER A 35 26.60 35.01 18.54
C SER A 35 26.73 33.55 18.11
N MET A 36 27.45 32.73 18.88
CA MET A 36 27.61 31.30 18.61
C MET A 36 26.26 30.54 18.66
N LYS A 37 25.37 30.92 19.58
CA LYS A 37 24.01 30.37 19.66
C LYS A 37 23.18 30.69 18.42
N LEU A 38 23.31 31.89 17.85
CA LEU A 38 22.65 32.26 16.59
C LEU A 38 23.21 31.45 15.42
N VAL A 39 24.53 31.28 15.32
CA VAL A 39 25.16 30.45 14.28
C VAL A 39 24.70 28.99 14.37
N LEU A 40 24.61 28.43 15.58
CA LEU A 40 24.10 27.07 15.77
C LEU A 40 22.63 26.92 15.32
N LYS A 41 21.78 27.91 15.62
CA LYS A 41 20.38 27.92 15.15
C LYS A 41 20.30 27.98 13.62
N GLU A 42 21.12 28.82 12.99
CA GLU A 42 21.19 28.95 11.53
C GLU A 42 21.64 27.63 10.89
N LEU A 43 22.70 26.99 11.40
CA LEU A 43 23.16 25.69 10.91
C LEU A 43 22.09 24.59 11.08
N GLN A 44 21.34 24.62 12.20
CA GLN A 44 20.23 23.69 12.43
C GLN A 44 19.08 23.92 11.45
N GLN A 45 18.77 25.18 11.11
CA GLN A 45 17.78 25.52 10.10
C GLN A 45 18.23 25.06 8.71
N GLN A 46 19.49 25.29 8.34
CA GLN A 46 20.07 24.81 7.09
C GLN A 46 20.02 23.29 6.99
N LEU A 47 20.38 22.56 8.06
CA LEU A 47 20.28 21.10 8.10
C LEU A 47 18.85 20.62 7.86
N THR A 48 17.86 21.31 8.45
CA THR A 48 16.44 20.99 8.26
C THR A 48 16.00 21.22 6.82
N LEU A 49 16.41 22.34 6.21
CA LEU A 49 16.17 22.63 4.80
C LEU A 49 16.80 21.58 3.87
N TYR A 50 18.03 21.15 4.15
CA TYR A 50 18.69 20.07 3.39
C TYR A 50 17.94 18.75 3.51
N LYS A 51 17.45 18.38 4.70
CA LYS A 51 16.62 17.18 4.89
C LYS A 51 15.34 17.23 4.06
N THR A 52 14.63 18.36 4.09
CA THR A 52 13.42 18.56 3.27
C THR A 52 13.74 18.45 1.78
N ARG A 53 14.84 19.04 1.32
CA ARG A 53 15.28 18.96 -0.07
C ARG A 53 15.64 17.54 -0.49
N CYS A 54 16.35 16.78 0.34
CA CYS A 54 16.66 15.37 0.10
C CYS A 54 15.38 14.53 0.01
N SER A 55 14.41 14.77 0.89
CA SER A 55 13.09 14.12 0.81
C SER A 55 12.39 14.42 -0.52
N GLY A 56 12.38 15.69 -0.95
CA GLY A 56 11.81 16.07 -2.25
C GLY A 56 12.47 15.39 -3.45
N VAL A 57 13.80 15.25 -3.45
CA VAL A 57 14.53 14.52 -4.50
C VAL A 57 14.15 13.03 -4.51
N ASN A 58 13.96 12.40 -3.35
CA ASN A 58 13.50 11.01 -3.27
C ASN A 58 12.09 10.83 -3.85
N THR A 59 11.16 11.76 -3.57
CA THR A 59 9.82 11.74 -4.15
C THR A 59 9.85 11.85 -5.68
N VAL A 60 10.65 12.79 -6.23
CA VAL A 60 10.81 12.94 -7.69
C VAL A 60 11.44 11.70 -8.32
N ALA A 61 12.41 11.06 -7.64
CA ALA A 61 13.03 9.83 -8.12
C ALA A 61 12.03 8.66 -8.20
N LEU A 62 11.10 8.55 -7.23
CA LEU A 62 10.01 7.57 -7.26
C LEU A 62 9.05 7.85 -8.41
N MET A 63 8.59 9.09 -8.57
CA MET A 63 7.70 9.47 -9.69
C MET A 63 8.33 9.20 -11.06
N LEU A 64 9.63 9.46 -11.22
CA LEU A 64 10.37 9.16 -12.45
C LEU A 64 10.42 7.65 -12.72
N LYS A 65 10.58 6.83 -11.69
CA LYS A 65 10.57 5.36 -11.81
C LYS A 65 9.19 4.87 -12.27
N ASP A 66 8.12 5.36 -11.67
CA ASP A 66 6.74 4.96 -12.01
C ASP A 66 6.39 5.40 -13.43
N SER A 67 6.76 6.63 -13.82
CA SER A 67 6.60 7.13 -15.19
C SER A 67 7.34 6.24 -16.21
N LYS A 68 8.58 5.81 -15.92
CA LYS A 68 9.32 4.89 -16.79
C LYS A 68 8.62 3.53 -16.93
N GLN A 69 8.04 3.00 -15.85
CA GLN A 69 7.30 1.74 -15.90
C GLN A 69 6.03 1.86 -16.76
N GLU A 70 5.29 2.96 -16.65
CA GLU A 70 4.11 3.19 -17.47
C GLU A 70 4.46 3.35 -18.96
N VAL A 71 5.54 4.08 -19.28
CA VAL A 71 6.05 4.19 -20.66
C VAL A 71 6.41 2.81 -21.22
N MET A 72 7.04 1.94 -20.43
CA MET A 72 7.34 0.57 -20.86
C MET A 72 6.08 -0.27 -21.11
N LYS A 73 5.05 -0.12 -20.26
CA LYS A 73 3.76 -0.81 -20.42
C LYS A 73 3.02 -0.34 -21.67
N LEU A 74 2.90 0.97 -21.88
CA LEU A 74 2.29 1.57 -23.07
C LEU A 74 3.05 1.19 -24.34
N THR A 75 4.38 1.15 -24.30
CA THR A 75 5.20 0.70 -25.45
C THR A 75 4.91 -0.76 -25.81
N LYS A 76 4.72 -1.64 -24.82
CA LYS A 76 4.34 -3.04 -25.06
C LYS A 76 2.94 -3.15 -25.66
N GLN A 77 1.97 -2.41 -25.12
CA GLN A 77 0.61 -2.37 -25.65
C GLN A 77 0.59 -1.85 -27.10
N ARG A 78 1.32 -0.77 -27.38
CA ARG A 78 1.48 -0.24 -28.73
C ARG A 78 2.02 -1.30 -29.69
N LYS A 79 3.10 -2.01 -29.34
CA LYS A 79 3.65 -3.09 -30.18
C LYS A 79 2.67 -4.24 -30.40
N ALA A 80 1.89 -4.60 -29.39
CA ALA A 80 0.86 -5.62 -29.52
C ALA A 80 -0.24 -5.19 -30.50
N LEU A 81 -0.68 -3.92 -30.42
CA LEU A 81 -1.65 -3.35 -31.36
C LEU A 81 -1.08 -3.23 -32.78
N GLU A 82 0.16 -2.76 -32.95
CA GLU A 82 0.86 -2.73 -34.24
C GLU A 82 0.92 -4.13 -34.88
N THR A 83 1.22 -5.16 -34.08
CA THR A 83 1.23 -6.56 -34.54
C THR A 83 -0.17 -7.03 -34.94
N ALA A 84 -1.20 -6.68 -34.17
CA ALA A 84 -2.58 -7.01 -34.50
C ALA A 84 -3.04 -6.32 -35.79
N VAL A 85 -2.68 -5.05 -35.98
CA VAL A 85 -2.95 -4.28 -37.21
C VAL A 85 -2.25 -4.93 -38.40
N ALA A 86 -0.97 -5.28 -38.28
CA ALA A 86 -0.23 -5.96 -39.35
C ALA A 86 -0.87 -7.31 -39.72
N ASN A 87 -1.30 -8.09 -38.72
CA ASN A 87 -2.01 -9.35 -38.95
C ASN A 87 -3.35 -9.15 -39.68
N LEU A 88 -4.11 -8.11 -39.31
CA LEU A 88 -5.37 -7.77 -39.98
C LEU A 88 -5.14 -7.28 -41.41
N GLN A 89 -4.13 -6.44 -41.64
CA GLN A 89 -3.74 -5.97 -42.97
C GLN A 89 -3.33 -7.15 -43.86
N ASN A 90 -2.57 -8.10 -43.33
CA ASN A 90 -2.21 -9.33 -44.04
C ASN A 90 -3.47 -10.15 -44.40
N ARG A 91 -4.38 -10.35 -43.44
CA ARG A 91 -5.67 -11.02 -43.71
C ARG A 91 -6.50 -10.32 -44.78
N LEU A 92 -6.58 -8.99 -44.77
CA LEU A 92 -7.27 -8.23 -45.81
C LEU A 92 -6.63 -8.46 -47.18
N SER A 93 -5.30 -8.39 -47.26
CA SER A 93 -4.56 -8.63 -48.51
C SER A 93 -4.80 -10.03 -49.07
N THR A 94 -4.82 -11.06 -48.22
CA THR A 94 -5.09 -12.45 -48.63
C THR A 94 -6.52 -12.66 -49.15
N ASN A 95 -7.47 -11.82 -48.75
CA ASN A 95 -8.86 -11.88 -49.22
C ASN A 95 -9.12 -10.98 -50.44
N GLY A 96 -8.08 -10.41 -51.06
CA GLY A 96 -8.21 -9.53 -52.22
C GLY A 96 -8.81 -8.16 -51.89
N LEU A 97 -8.89 -7.80 -50.61
CA LEU A 97 -9.24 -6.45 -50.17
C LEU A 97 -7.96 -5.62 -50.13
N SER A 98 -8.04 -4.38 -50.63
CA SER A 98 -6.86 -3.51 -50.69
C SER A 98 -6.29 -3.32 -49.28
N SER A 99 -5.05 -3.78 -49.06
CA SER A 99 -4.32 -3.55 -47.81
C SER A 99 -3.87 -2.10 -47.65
N SER A 100 -3.98 -1.31 -48.71
CA SER A 100 -3.66 0.11 -48.79
C SER A 100 -4.76 1.01 -48.23
N VAL A 101 -5.46 0.58 -47.18
CA VAL A 101 -6.35 1.45 -46.42
C VAL A 101 -5.45 2.28 -45.49
N ASN A 102 -4.77 3.25 -46.10
CA ASN A 102 -4.08 4.32 -45.39
C ASN A 102 -5.17 5.28 -44.93
N ILE A 103 -5.78 4.99 -43.78
CA ILE A 103 -6.71 5.91 -43.13
C ILE A 103 -5.84 7.07 -42.64
N GLU A 104 -5.67 8.08 -43.48
CA GLU A 104 -5.30 9.40 -43.00
C GLU A 104 -6.31 9.79 -41.92
N GLU A 105 -5.83 10.37 -40.80
CA GLU A 105 -6.57 10.60 -39.54
C GLU A 105 -7.90 11.37 -39.68
N THR A 106 -8.25 11.83 -40.88
CA THR A 106 -9.44 12.62 -41.18
C THR A 106 -10.57 11.86 -41.90
N GLU A 107 -10.36 10.63 -42.38
CA GLU A 107 -11.42 9.89 -43.06
C GLU A 107 -12.07 8.82 -42.17
N LEU A 108 -13.27 9.13 -41.68
CA LEU A 108 -14.16 8.26 -40.91
C LEU A 108 -14.64 7.09 -41.80
N PHE A 109 -13.81 6.06 -41.91
CA PHE A 109 -14.21 4.79 -42.52
C PHE A 109 -15.12 4.04 -41.54
N ILE A 110 -16.43 4.11 -41.76
CA ILE A 110 -17.41 3.25 -41.09
C ILE A 110 -17.44 1.94 -41.89
N PRO A 111 -16.94 0.80 -41.37
CA PRO A 111 -17.09 -0.48 -42.04
C PRO A 111 -18.59 -0.79 -42.10
N GLY A 112 -19.17 -0.65 -43.29
CA GLY A 112 -20.58 -0.94 -43.49
C GLY A 112 -20.84 -2.40 -43.13
N ALA A 113 -21.57 -2.62 -42.04
CA ALA A 113 -22.16 -3.92 -41.75
C ALA A 113 -22.92 -4.39 -43.00
N SER A 114 -22.92 -5.70 -43.27
CA SER A 114 -23.55 -6.23 -44.49
C SER A 114 -24.95 -5.62 -44.66
N LYS A 115 -25.36 -5.32 -45.90
CA LYS A 115 -26.66 -4.70 -46.19
C LYS A 115 -27.81 -5.37 -45.42
N GLN A 116 -27.75 -6.70 -45.27
CA GLN A 116 -28.69 -7.49 -44.48
C GLN A 116 -28.66 -7.17 -42.97
N THR A 117 -27.48 -6.90 -42.40
CA THR A 117 -27.33 -6.47 -41.01
C THR A 117 -27.90 -5.07 -40.81
N LEU A 118 -27.68 -4.16 -41.76
CA LEU A 118 -28.27 -2.81 -41.73
C LEU A 118 -29.80 -2.86 -41.86
N ASP A 119 -30.33 -3.71 -42.76
CA ASP A 119 -31.77 -3.89 -42.93
C ASP A 119 -32.41 -4.53 -41.69
N ASN A 120 -31.73 -5.50 -41.06
CA ASN A 120 -32.20 -6.12 -39.81
C ASN A 120 -32.14 -5.14 -38.63
N LEU A 121 -31.06 -4.36 -38.52
CA LEU A 121 -30.93 -3.31 -37.52
C LEU A 121 -31.95 -2.19 -37.74
N ALA A 122 -32.27 -1.84 -38.99
CA ALA A 122 -33.30 -0.85 -39.31
C ALA A 122 -34.69 -1.34 -38.90
N LYS A 123 -35.01 -2.63 -39.16
CA LYS A 123 -36.27 -3.26 -38.72
C LYS A 123 -36.36 -3.36 -37.21
N GLU A 124 -35.31 -3.80 -36.52
CA GLU A 124 -35.32 -3.88 -35.06
C GLU A 124 -35.33 -2.48 -34.44
N ASN A 125 -34.63 -1.49 -35.01
CA ASN A 125 -34.76 -0.09 -34.58
C ASN A 125 -36.18 0.44 -34.76
N ALA A 126 -36.86 0.12 -35.86
CA ALA A 126 -38.25 0.50 -36.05
C ALA A 126 -39.15 -0.16 -34.98
N ARG A 127 -38.95 -1.45 -34.71
CA ARG A 127 -39.67 -2.20 -33.67
C ARG A 127 -39.42 -1.63 -32.27
N LEU A 128 -38.16 -1.37 -31.92
CA LEU A 128 -37.75 -0.79 -30.65
C LEU A 128 -38.27 0.64 -30.48
N ARG A 129 -38.30 1.45 -31.55
CA ARG A 129 -38.94 2.77 -31.53
C ARG A 129 -40.44 2.68 -31.26
N THR A 130 -41.14 1.69 -31.83
CA THR A 130 -42.56 1.46 -31.53
C THR A 130 -42.76 1.00 -30.08
N LEU A 131 -41.90 0.10 -29.58
CA LEU A 131 -41.93 -0.37 -28.20
C LEU A 131 -41.66 0.76 -27.21
N LEU A 132 -40.61 1.57 -27.46
CA LEU A 132 -40.27 2.75 -26.68
C LEU A 132 -41.42 3.75 -26.69
N LYS A 133 -42.01 4.05 -27.84
CA LYS A 133 -43.15 4.97 -27.92
C LYS A 133 -44.38 4.47 -27.16
N SER A 134 -44.57 3.15 -27.02
CA SER A 134 -45.61 2.56 -26.17
C SER A 134 -45.26 2.57 -24.67
N HIS A 135 -43.97 2.51 -24.33
CA HIS A 135 -43.48 2.47 -22.94
C HIS A 135 -43.20 3.89 -22.36
N GLU A 136 -42.86 4.87 -23.22
CA GLU A 136 -42.65 6.29 -22.90
C GLU A 136 -43.92 6.97 -22.41
N GLY A 137 -45.10 6.49 -22.80
CA GLY A 137 -46.39 7.04 -22.36
C GLY A 137 -46.71 6.82 -20.89
N GLN A 138 -46.19 5.73 -20.28
CA GLN A 138 -46.50 5.33 -18.90
C GLN A 138 -45.29 5.34 -17.97
N SER A 139 -44.09 4.94 -18.43
CA SER A 139 -42.87 4.87 -17.60
C SER A 139 -41.94 6.07 -17.78
N GLY A 140 -41.99 6.75 -18.93
CA GLY A 140 -41.16 7.93 -19.21
C GLY A 140 -41.50 9.15 -18.35
N LYS A 141 -42.76 9.29 -17.94
CA LYS A 141 -43.20 10.41 -17.07
C LYS A 141 -42.72 10.27 -15.63
N GLU A 142 -42.72 9.05 -15.08
CA GLU A 142 -42.17 8.77 -13.74
C GLU A 142 -40.65 8.95 -13.73
N SER A 143 -39.96 8.41 -14.74
CA SER A 143 -38.51 8.58 -14.87
C SER A 143 -38.09 10.05 -15.07
N LEU A 144 -38.84 10.84 -15.84
CA LEU A 144 -38.58 12.28 -15.99
C LEU A 144 -38.85 13.06 -14.70
N GLN A 145 -39.87 12.70 -13.93
CA GLN A 145 -40.12 13.32 -12.62
C GLN A 145 -39.01 12.97 -11.62
N ASP A 146 -38.50 11.74 -11.63
CA ASP A 146 -37.43 11.33 -10.73
C ASP A 146 -36.08 11.96 -11.13
N ILE A 147 -35.82 12.12 -12.44
CA ILE A 147 -34.68 12.89 -12.92
C ILE A 147 -34.82 14.36 -12.49
N GLN A 148 -35.99 14.98 -12.62
CA GLN A 148 -36.22 16.36 -12.16
C GLN A 148 -36.03 16.52 -10.65
N LYS A 149 -36.50 15.56 -9.84
CA LYS A 149 -36.27 15.55 -8.38
C LYS A 149 -34.79 15.40 -8.05
N LEU A 150 -34.08 14.51 -8.74
CA LEU A 150 -32.63 14.32 -8.58
C LEU A 150 -31.86 15.57 -8.98
N THR A 151 -32.22 16.22 -10.09
CA THR A 151 -31.60 17.49 -10.51
C THR A 151 -31.83 18.59 -9.47
N ALA A 152 -33.06 18.74 -8.95
CA ALA A 152 -33.35 19.73 -7.91
C ALA A 152 -32.59 19.43 -6.59
N LEU A 153 -32.43 18.16 -6.25
CA LEU A 153 -31.64 17.75 -5.08
C LEU A 153 -30.15 18.05 -5.28
N VAL A 154 -29.61 17.80 -6.47
CA VAL A 154 -28.21 18.13 -6.81
C VAL A 154 -27.99 19.64 -6.73
N GLU A 155 -28.87 20.44 -7.33
CA GLU A 155 -28.79 21.91 -7.24
C GLU A 155 -28.84 22.41 -5.79
N HIS A 156 -29.69 21.80 -4.95
CA HIS A 156 -29.77 22.13 -3.53
C HIS A 156 -28.47 21.78 -2.78
N LEU A 157 -27.93 20.58 -3.01
CA LEU A 157 -26.67 20.15 -2.40
C LEU A 157 -25.48 20.98 -2.88
N GLU A 158 -25.46 21.42 -4.13
CA GLU A 158 -24.43 22.32 -4.68
C GLU A 158 -24.50 23.71 -4.04
N ALA A 159 -25.70 24.23 -3.78
CA ALA A 159 -25.90 25.48 -3.06
C ALA A 159 -25.42 25.37 -1.59
N GLU A 160 -25.76 24.28 -0.90
CA GLU A 160 -25.30 24.01 0.46
C GLU A 160 -23.77 23.85 0.53
N ASN A 161 -23.17 23.12 -0.42
CA ASN A 161 -21.71 22.99 -0.51
C ASN A 161 -21.03 24.35 -0.72
N SER A 162 -21.63 25.20 -1.55
CA SER A 162 -21.13 26.55 -1.79
C SER A 162 -21.22 27.42 -0.53
N GLN A 163 -22.30 27.30 0.24
CA GLN A 163 -22.46 28.00 1.52
C GLN A 163 -21.44 27.52 2.56
N LEU A 164 -21.22 26.21 2.69
CA LEU A 164 -20.22 25.64 3.60
C LEU A 164 -18.80 26.08 3.24
N ARG A 165 -18.47 26.20 1.96
CA ARG A 165 -17.17 26.74 1.51
C ARG A 165 -16.96 28.20 1.93
N VAL A 166 -18.00 29.04 1.84
CA VAL A 166 -17.93 30.42 2.31
C VAL A 166 -17.74 30.47 3.83
N GLN A 167 -18.48 29.65 4.59
CA GLN A 167 -18.30 29.57 6.05
C GLN A 167 -16.89 29.12 6.45
N LEU A 168 -16.28 28.20 5.71
CA LEU A 168 -14.89 27.79 5.97
C LEU A 168 -13.90 28.93 5.75
N LEU A 169 -14.09 29.76 4.71
CA LEU A 169 -13.26 30.94 4.46
C LEU A 169 -13.43 31.99 5.57
N ASP A 170 -14.65 32.19 6.08
CA ASP A 170 -14.90 33.12 7.19
C ASP A 170 -14.23 32.65 8.49
N ILE A 171 -14.28 31.34 8.78
CA ILE A 171 -13.58 30.74 9.92
C ILE A 171 -12.06 30.89 9.77
N GLU A 172 -11.52 30.67 8.57
CA GLU A 172 -10.09 30.84 8.30
C GLU A 172 -9.65 32.30 8.48
N HIS A 173 -10.45 33.26 8.01
CA HIS A 173 -10.20 34.67 8.22
C HIS A 173 -10.27 35.06 9.71
N LEU A 174 -11.24 34.53 10.47
CA LEU A 174 -11.35 34.76 11.90
C LEU A 174 -10.13 34.19 12.64
N LYS A 175 -9.68 32.99 12.27
CA LYS A 175 -8.48 32.35 12.82
C LYS A 175 -7.24 33.24 12.59
N LEU A 176 -7.01 33.71 11.37
CA LEU A 176 -5.89 34.60 11.05
C LEU A 176 -5.93 35.90 11.84
N THR A 177 -7.15 36.43 12.09
CA THR A 177 -7.33 37.64 12.90
C THR A 177 -6.96 37.40 14.36
N LEU A 178 -7.38 36.26 14.93
CA LEU A 178 -7.04 35.88 16.30
C LEU A 178 -5.54 35.58 16.47
N GLU A 179 -4.92 34.90 15.50
CA GLU A 179 -3.47 34.65 15.51
C GLU A 179 -2.69 35.96 15.53
N ARG A 180 -3.09 36.94 14.71
CA ARG A 180 -2.47 38.27 14.71
C ARG A 180 -2.64 39.01 16.05
N GLN A 181 -3.82 38.93 16.67
CA GLN A 181 -4.05 39.52 17.99
C GLN A 181 -3.15 38.89 19.06
N LEU A 182 -3.01 37.56 19.05
CA LEU A 182 -2.12 36.86 19.99
C LEU A 182 -0.64 37.21 19.75
N GLU A 183 -0.22 37.37 18.50
CA GLU A 183 1.14 37.85 18.17
C GLU A 183 1.38 39.26 18.69
N ASP A 184 0.44 40.18 18.49
CA ASP A 184 0.52 41.57 18.98
C ASP A 184 0.57 41.62 20.52
N GLU A 185 -0.28 40.86 21.21
CA GLU A 185 -0.26 40.73 22.68
C GLU A 185 1.05 40.14 23.20
N THR A 186 1.57 39.11 22.52
CA THR A 186 2.86 38.49 22.88
C THR A 186 4.01 39.48 22.73
N GLU A 187 4.03 40.26 21.66
CA GLU A 187 5.07 41.28 21.45
C GLU A 187 4.90 42.45 22.44
N GLN A 188 3.67 42.82 22.81
CA GLN A 188 3.40 43.81 23.85
C GLN A 188 3.92 43.35 25.22
N MET A 189 3.63 42.12 25.64
CA MET A 189 4.12 41.54 26.90
C MET A 189 5.65 41.46 26.92
N LYS A 190 6.26 41.06 25.81
CA LYS A 190 7.72 41.01 25.66
C LYS A 190 8.36 42.40 25.74
N ASN A 191 7.72 43.42 25.17
CA ASN A 191 8.17 44.80 25.28
C ASN A 191 8.00 45.35 26.71
N GLN A 192 6.91 45.00 27.40
CA GLN A 192 6.73 45.33 28.82
C GLN A 192 7.84 44.70 29.68
N LEU A 193 8.11 43.40 29.51
CA LEU A 193 9.18 42.70 30.23
C LEU A 193 10.55 43.34 29.96
N LYS A 194 10.80 43.77 28.72
CA LYS A 194 12.02 44.48 28.34
C LYS A 194 12.10 45.86 29.01
N ALA A 195 10.99 46.58 29.10
CA ALA A 195 10.91 47.88 29.77
C ALA A 195 11.11 47.76 31.28
N GLU A 196 10.46 46.78 31.93
CA GLU A 196 10.66 46.48 33.35
C GLU A 196 12.12 46.11 33.65
N LYS A 197 12.73 45.28 32.78
CA LYS A 197 14.15 44.94 32.92
C LYS A 197 15.05 46.17 32.80
N LEU A 198 14.74 47.09 31.88
CA LEU A 198 15.46 48.36 31.70
C LEU A 198 15.25 49.30 32.90
N GLN A 199 14.05 49.35 33.47
CA GLN A 199 13.76 50.10 34.70
C GLN A 199 14.53 49.54 35.88
N PHE A 200 14.51 48.22 36.08
CA PHE A 200 15.30 47.55 37.11
C PHE A 200 16.81 47.85 36.97
N GLU A 201 17.34 47.79 35.75
CA GLU A 201 18.74 48.14 35.46
C GLU A 201 19.06 49.64 35.64
N GLN A 202 18.08 50.54 35.47
CA GLN A 202 18.23 51.98 35.72
C GLN A 202 18.14 52.33 37.21
N GLU A 203 17.20 51.73 37.94
CA GLU A 203 17.09 51.87 39.40
C GLU A 203 18.37 51.37 40.09
N HIS A 204 18.92 50.24 39.61
CA HIS A 204 20.23 49.76 40.07
C HIS A 204 21.39 50.71 39.74
N ARG A 205 21.26 51.53 38.68
CA ARG A 205 22.29 52.51 38.27
C ARG A 205 22.16 53.86 38.98
N GLN A 206 20.96 54.28 39.37
CA GLN A 206 20.69 55.57 40.01
C GLN A 206 20.61 55.50 41.54
N GLY A 207 20.38 54.32 42.10
CA GLY A 207 20.57 54.06 43.51
C GLY A 207 22.06 54.10 43.86
N LYS A 208 22.50 55.18 44.54
CA LYS A 208 23.66 55.14 45.45
C LYS A 208 23.35 54.19 46.60
N VAL A 209 23.24 52.90 46.32
CA VAL A 209 23.36 51.86 47.34
C VAL A 209 24.83 51.51 47.36
N GLN A 210 25.51 51.91 48.44
CA GLN A 210 26.81 51.35 48.78
C GLN A 210 26.64 49.84 48.89
N ILE A 211 27.01 49.13 47.84
CA ILE A 211 27.33 47.71 47.88
C ILE A 211 28.74 47.66 48.48
N PRO A 212 28.93 47.09 49.69
CA PRO A 212 30.26 46.82 50.19
C PRO A 212 30.95 45.86 49.21
N TYR A 213 32.11 46.28 48.71
CA TYR A 213 33.07 45.39 48.07
C TYR A 213 33.33 44.20 49.00
N HIS A 214 32.74 43.04 48.70
CA HIS A 214 33.25 41.77 49.16
C HIS A 214 33.70 40.95 47.96
N SER A 215 35.02 40.96 47.81
CA SER A 215 35.84 39.98 47.12
C SER A 215 35.23 38.58 47.08
N GLU A 216 35.16 38.04 45.86
CA GLU A 216 35.60 36.71 45.47
C GLU A 216 35.79 35.69 46.61
N GLN A 217 34.70 35.19 47.18
CA GLN A 217 34.67 33.94 47.96
C GLN A 217 33.21 33.48 48.05
N SER A 218 32.74 32.81 46.99
CA SER A 218 31.34 32.40 46.84
C SER A 218 31.16 30.91 46.49
N SER A 219 32.23 30.11 46.53
CA SER A 219 32.12 28.64 46.45
C SER A 219 32.14 27.94 47.81
N ASP A 220 32.42 28.66 48.90
CA ASP A 220 32.55 28.07 50.26
C ASP A 220 31.44 28.51 51.23
N LYS A 221 30.50 29.37 50.80
CA LYS A 221 29.47 29.94 51.68
C LYS A 221 28.25 29.04 51.89
N GLU A 222 28.00 28.05 51.03
CA GLU A 222 26.99 27.02 51.31
C GLU A 222 27.46 26.02 52.39
N SER A 223 28.78 25.88 52.60
CA SER A 223 29.31 25.11 53.74
C SER A 223 29.30 25.93 55.03
N GLN A 224 29.41 27.26 54.95
CA GLN A 224 29.42 28.14 56.12
C GLN A 224 28.02 28.52 56.62
N THR A 225 26.99 28.54 55.77
CA THR A 225 25.59 28.69 56.25
C THR A 225 25.12 27.45 56.99
N VAL A 226 25.55 26.26 56.58
CA VAL A 226 25.28 25.01 57.32
C VAL A 226 26.03 24.99 58.65
N ASP A 227 27.29 25.46 58.72
CA ASP A 227 28.03 25.58 60.00
C ASP A 227 27.46 26.66 60.93
N VAL A 228 26.97 27.78 60.40
CA VAL A 228 26.33 28.84 61.21
C VAL A 228 24.92 28.43 61.67
N GLU A 229 24.16 27.68 60.87
CA GLU A 229 22.90 27.07 61.31
C GLU A 229 23.12 25.92 62.29
N LEU A 230 24.17 25.11 62.14
CA LEU A 230 24.58 24.10 63.12
C LEU A 230 25.04 24.73 64.43
N SER A 231 25.81 25.82 64.39
CA SER A 231 26.20 26.57 65.59
C SER A 231 24.99 27.16 66.31
N LYS A 232 23.99 27.69 65.57
CA LYS A 232 22.72 28.14 66.17
C LYS A 232 21.89 26.99 66.72
N ILE A 233 21.88 25.83 66.05
CA ILE A 233 21.23 24.61 66.56
C ILE A 233 21.96 24.10 67.81
N ASP A 234 23.28 24.19 67.88
CA ASP A 234 24.06 23.79 69.05
C ASP A 234 23.95 24.80 70.21
N GLU A 235 23.81 26.10 69.93
CA GLU A 235 23.42 27.11 70.91
C GLU A 235 22.01 26.86 71.44
N VAL A 236 21.05 26.52 70.57
CA VAL A 236 19.69 26.14 70.99
C VAL A 236 19.69 24.82 71.77
N ARG A 237 20.53 23.84 71.40
CA ARG A 237 20.71 22.60 72.18
C ARG A 237 21.39 22.86 73.52
N GLN A 238 22.34 23.80 73.61
CA GLN A 238 22.94 24.21 74.89
C GLN A 238 21.94 24.98 75.75
N ALA A 239 21.15 25.88 75.16
CA ALA A 239 20.07 26.58 75.84
C ALA A 239 19.00 25.60 76.34
N LEU A 240 18.65 24.59 75.55
CA LEU A 240 17.74 23.51 75.96
C LEU A 240 18.33 22.60 77.03
N ARG A 241 19.63 22.32 77.02
CA ARG A 241 20.31 21.59 78.10
C ARG A 241 20.38 22.41 79.39
N LEU A 242 20.65 23.72 79.29
CA LEU A 242 20.61 24.64 80.42
C LEU A 242 19.20 24.76 80.98
N LEU A 243 18.19 24.92 80.12
CA LEU A 243 16.79 24.94 80.53
C LEU A 243 16.35 23.61 81.13
N SER A 244 16.76 22.48 80.56
CA SER A 244 16.58 21.14 81.15
C SER A 244 17.22 21.02 82.52
N SER A 245 18.46 21.49 82.70
CA SER A 245 19.12 21.48 84.00
C SER A 245 18.45 22.42 85.00
N HIS A 246 17.90 23.54 84.52
CA HIS A 246 17.15 24.48 85.34
C HIS A 246 15.78 23.92 85.72
N CYS A 247 15.10 23.20 84.83
CA CYS A 247 13.87 22.47 85.14
C CYS A 247 14.12 21.33 86.14
N VAL A 248 15.22 20.59 86.04
CA VAL A 248 15.60 19.57 87.03
C VAL A 248 15.98 20.20 88.38
N ALA A 249 16.66 21.34 88.37
CA ALA A 249 16.96 22.10 89.59
C ALA A 249 15.70 22.72 90.21
N LEU A 250 14.75 23.16 89.39
CA LEU A 250 13.43 23.63 89.81
C LEU A 250 12.59 22.48 90.35
N ASP A 251 12.60 21.30 89.72
CA ASP A 251 11.93 20.10 90.24
C ASP A 251 12.54 19.66 91.57
N GLN A 252 13.88 19.65 91.71
CA GLN A 252 14.53 19.41 93.00
C GLN A 252 14.23 20.53 94.01
N SER A 253 14.11 21.79 93.57
CA SER A 253 13.73 22.89 94.45
C SER A 253 12.24 22.87 94.80
N LEU A 254 11.37 22.30 93.96
CA LEU A 254 9.94 22.13 94.18
C LEU A 254 9.68 20.91 95.07
N GLU A 255 10.48 19.86 94.94
CA GLU A 255 10.47 18.68 95.80
C GLU A 255 11.02 19.04 97.21
N ASN A 256 12.07 19.87 97.26
CA ASN A 256 12.55 20.49 98.51
C ASN A 256 11.54 21.51 99.08
N ALA A 257 10.86 22.29 98.23
CA ALA A 257 9.82 23.22 98.66
C ALA A 257 8.53 22.51 99.08
N GLN A 258 8.16 21.36 98.52
CA GLN A 258 7.02 20.55 98.96
C GLN A 258 7.27 19.87 100.30
N VAL A 259 8.53 19.56 100.64
CA VAL A 259 8.92 19.08 101.97
C VAL A 259 8.96 20.22 103.01
N VAL A 260 9.18 21.47 102.59
CA VAL A 260 9.20 22.66 103.48
C VAL A 260 7.84 23.37 103.56
N ALA A 261 6.99 23.30 102.54
CA ALA A 261 5.68 23.95 102.45
C ALA A 261 4.55 23.20 103.18
N ALA A 262 4.80 21.99 103.70
CA ALA A 262 3.88 21.32 104.62
C ALA A 262 3.98 21.84 106.07
N ARG A 263 4.82 22.86 106.38
CA ARG A 263 5.08 23.25 107.78
C ARG A 263 4.98 24.73 108.18
N ASN A 264 4.65 25.69 107.32
CA ASN A 264 4.36 27.07 107.76
C ASN A 264 3.26 27.65 106.84
N VAL A 265 1.98 27.65 107.24
CA VAL A 265 1.30 28.66 108.07
C VAL A 265 1.31 30.06 107.44
N THR A 266 0.19 30.37 106.79
CA THR A 266 -0.68 31.56 106.86
C THR A 266 -0.10 32.97 106.99
N GLU A 267 -0.86 33.89 106.37
CA GLU A 267 -0.94 35.35 106.58
C GLU A 267 0.03 36.24 105.79
N ALA A 268 -0.53 36.93 104.79
CA ALA A 268 -0.61 38.41 104.81
C ALA A 268 -1.45 38.88 103.62
N GLU A 269 -2.69 39.22 103.91
CA GLU A 269 -3.59 40.00 103.07
C GLU A 269 -3.15 41.48 102.98
N THR A 270 -3.56 42.11 101.88
CA THR A 270 -3.85 43.54 101.69
C THR A 270 -2.69 44.54 101.56
N ALA A 271 -2.57 45.14 100.37
CA ALA A 271 -3.03 46.52 100.10
C ALA A 271 -2.29 47.15 98.89
N HIS A 272 -2.92 47.16 97.71
CA HIS A 272 -2.84 48.30 96.77
C HIS A 272 -3.96 48.21 95.71
N ASN A 273 -5.19 48.49 96.17
CA ASN A 273 -6.31 48.77 95.28
C ASN A 273 -6.12 50.17 94.68
N ASN A 274 -5.80 50.23 93.38
CA ASN A 274 -6.35 51.14 92.36
C ASN A 274 -5.51 51.14 91.06
N ASP A 275 -4.26 50.64 91.09
CA ASP A 275 -3.41 50.48 89.88
C ASP A 275 -3.52 49.07 89.23
N ASP A 276 -3.90 48.05 89.99
CA ASP A 276 -4.03 46.65 89.51
C ASP A 276 -5.15 46.45 88.48
N ASP A 277 -6.24 47.23 88.53
CA ASP A 277 -7.34 47.14 87.56
C ASP A 277 -6.95 47.77 86.20
N MET A 278 -6.02 48.74 86.21
CA MET A 278 -5.48 49.34 84.99
C MET A 278 -4.37 48.47 84.37
N ILE A 279 -3.48 47.91 85.20
CA ILE A 279 -2.45 46.95 84.77
C ILE A 279 -3.10 45.67 84.21
N SER A 280 -4.18 45.19 84.83
CA SER A 280 -4.96 44.05 84.33
C SER A 280 -5.60 44.36 82.97
N LYS A 281 -6.28 45.52 82.82
CA LYS A 281 -6.87 45.92 81.53
C LYS A 281 -5.82 46.09 80.43
N GLU A 282 -4.67 46.67 80.74
CA GLU A 282 -3.59 46.85 79.79
C GLU A 282 -2.96 45.50 79.39
N ALA A 283 -2.79 44.57 80.32
CA ALA A 283 -2.38 43.20 80.04
C ALA A 283 -3.41 42.44 79.19
N TYR A 284 -4.71 42.65 79.41
CA TYR A 284 -5.78 42.08 78.58
C TYR A 284 -5.75 42.66 77.15
N MET A 285 -5.56 43.96 76.99
CA MET A 285 -5.41 44.58 75.67
C MET A 285 -4.16 44.07 74.94
N GLU A 286 -3.03 43.91 75.64
CA GLU A 286 -1.81 43.36 75.06
C GLU A 286 -1.98 41.90 74.65
N LEU A 287 -2.69 41.10 75.46
CA LEU A 287 -3.01 39.72 75.13
C LEU A 287 -3.94 39.63 73.92
N GLU A 288 -4.96 40.48 73.85
CA GLU A 288 -5.87 40.57 72.70
C GLU A 288 -5.11 40.98 71.42
N GLN A 289 -4.14 41.89 71.53
CA GLN A 289 -3.27 42.27 70.43
C GLN A 289 -2.41 41.08 69.95
N LYS A 290 -1.82 40.31 70.88
CA LYS A 290 -1.04 39.10 70.55
C LYS A 290 -1.91 38.02 69.91
N VAL A 291 -3.12 37.81 70.42
CA VAL A 291 -4.08 36.85 69.84
C VAL A 291 -4.46 37.27 68.41
N ASN A 292 -4.77 38.55 68.20
CA ASN A 292 -5.07 39.06 66.86
C ASN A 292 -3.88 38.92 65.90
N GLN A 293 -2.65 39.14 66.38
CA GLN A 293 -1.44 38.93 65.59
C GLN A 293 -1.27 37.46 65.18
N ILE A 294 -1.50 36.51 66.10
CA ILE A 294 -1.45 35.07 65.81
C ILE A 294 -2.53 34.68 64.80
N ILE A 295 -3.75 35.22 64.91
CA ILE A 295 -4.83 34.99 63.94
C ILE A 295 -4.41 35.46 62.56
N GLN A 296 -3.85 36.66 62.43
CA GLN A 296 -3.36 37.18 61.15
C GLN A 296 -2.21 36.35 60.58
N MET A 297 -1.28 35.90 61.42
CA MET A 297 -0.21 34.99 61.00
C MET A 297 -0.75 33.66 60.50
N ASN A 298 -1.74 33.09 61.20
CA ASN A 298 -2.38 31.83 60.81
C ASN A 298 -3.14 31.99 59.48
N GLN A 299 -3.87 33.09 59.28
CA GLN A 299 -4.52 33.41 58.00
C GLN A 299 -3.50 33.49 56.84
N ARG A 300 -2.36 34.17 57.04
CA ARG A 300 -1.30 34.23 56.02
C ARG A 300 -0.72 32.85 55.73
N TRP A 301 -0.51 32.03 56.75
CA TRP A 301 -0.02 30.66 56.58
C TRP A 301 -1.03 29.78 55.83
N GLN A 302 -2.32 29.89 56.14
CA GLN A 302 -3.40 29.19 55.43
C GLN A 302 -3.44 29.61 53.95
N SER A 303 -3.42 30.90 53.64
CA SER A 303 -3.38 31.37 52.24
C SER A 303 -2.13 30.92 51.50
N TYR A 304 -0.97 30.89 52.18
CA TYR A 304 0.26 30.35 51.59
C TYR A 304 0.13 28.85 51.31
N ASN A 305 -0.42 28.08 52.25
CA ASN A 305 -0.62 26.64 52.09
C ASN A 305 -1.62 26.32 50.97
N GLU A 306 -2.75 27.04 50.90
CA GLU A 306 -3.72 26.90 49.81
C GLU A 306 -3.09 27.20 48.44
N ASN A 307 -2.29 28.25 48.33
CA ASN A 307 -1.59 28.58 47.09
C ASN A 307 -0.55 27.52 46.71
N GLN A 308 0.18 26.96 47.69
CA GLN A 308 1.08 25.82 47.49
C GLN A 308 0.32 24.57 47.02
N GLU A 309 -0.81 24.24 47.63
CA GLU A 309 -1.65 23.10 47.22
C GLU A 309 -2.17 23.28 45.80
N GLN A 310 -2.62 24.48 45.43
CA GLN A 310 -3.02 24.79 44.06
C GLN A 310 -1.87 24.63 43.06
N GLN A 311 -0.65 25.07 43.42
CA GLN A 311 0.53 24.88 42.58
C GLN A 311 0.87 23.39 42.42
N ILE A 312 0.82 22.60 43.50
CA ILE A 312 1.06 21.16 43.46
C ILE A 312 0.01 20.48 42.59
N HIS A 313 -1.28 20.82 42.73
CA HIS A 313 -2.34 20.28 41.89
C HIS A 313 -2.14 20.61 40.40
N GLY A 314 -1.72 21.85 40.09
CA GLY A 314 -1.39 22.24 38.72
C GLY A 314 -0.23 21.41 38.14
N LEU A 315 0.83 21.20 38.91
CA LEU A 315 1.97 20.37 38.49
C LEU A 315 1.58 18.89 38.31
N VAL A 316 0.76 18.33 39.21
CA VAL A 316 0.27 16.95 39.09
C VAL A 316 -0.59 16.77 37.84
N ALA A 317 -1.45 17.74 37.52
CA ALA A 317 -2.26 17.72 36.30
C ALA A 317 -1.37 17.76 35.04
N GLN A 318 -0.35 18.62 35.02
CA GLN A 318 0.62 18.68 33.91
C GLN A 318 1.40 17.38 33.74
N ILE A 319 1.83 16.74 34.84
CA ILE A 319 2.51 15.45 34.79
C ILE A 319 1.59 14.37 34.20
N ALA A 320 0.32 14.33 34.63
CA ALA A 320 -0.66 13.37 34.12
C ALA A 320 -0.91 13.53 32.62
N GLU A 321 -1.07 14.77 32.14
CA GLU A 321 -1.20 15.08 30.70
C GLU A 321 0.04 14.63 29.92
N GLN A 322 1.24 14.91 30.46
CA GLN A 322 2.49 14.55 29.81
C GLN A 322 2.72 13.03 29.78
N GLU A 323 2.26 12.29 30.78
CA GLU A 323 2.25 10.83 30.77
C GLU A 323 1.30 10.25 29.72
N GLU A 324 0.14 10.88 29.49
CA GLU A 324 -0.80 10.47 28.44
C GLU A 324 -0.22 10.67 27.04
N ILE A 325 0.39 11.83 26.79
CA ILE A 325 1.12 12.12 25.55
C ILE A 325 2.28 11.13 25.35
N ASN A 326 3.01 10.78 26.42
CA ASN A 326 4.08 9.79 26.35
C ASN A 326 3.55 8.38 25.98
N LYS A 327 2.40 7.97 26.51
CA LYS A 327 1.76 6.69 26.14
C LYS A 327 1.32 6.68 24.68
N GLU A 328 0.73 7.78 24.20
CA GLU A 328 0.30 7.90 22.81
C GLU A 328 1.50 7.85 21.85
N THR A 329 2.57 8.59 22.16
CA THR A 329 3.79 8.58 21.36
C THR A 329 4.50 7.23 21.35
N GLU A 330 4.47 6.48 22.46
CA GLU A 330 4.98 5.11 22.51
C GLU A 330 4.13 4.14 21.68
N GLY A 331 2.80 4.30 21.71
CA GLY A 331 1.87 3.57 20.83
C GLY A 331 2.15 3.83 19.34
N LEU A 332 2.34 5.10 18.97
CA LEU A 332 2.71 5.49 17.60
C LEU A 332 4.08 4.94 17.20
N ARG A 333 5.06 4.95 18.11
CA ARG A 333 6.40 4.38 17.86
C ARG A 333 6.33 2.88 17.61
N SER A 334 5.58 2.15 18.41
CA SER A 334 5.36 0.70 18.23
C SER A 334 4.63 0.40 16.90
N ALA A 335 3.60 1.19 16.55
CA ALA A 335 2.91 1.06 15.27
C ALA A 335 3.84 1.32 14.07
N PHE A 336 4.73 2.32 14.19
CA PHE A 336 5.73 2.62 13.17
C PHE A 336 6.72 1.46 13.00
N GLU A 337 7.24 0.90 14.10
CA GLU A 337 8.16 -0.24 14.07
C GLU A 337 7.52 -1.49 13.42
N ASN A 338 6.26 -1.77 13.73
CA ASN A 338 5.49 -2.84 13.09
C ASN A 338 5.35 -2.61 11.57
N LYS A 339 5.07 -1.38 11.14
CA LYS A 339 4.97 -1.03 9.72
C LYS A 339 6.33 -1.05 9.01
N GLU A 340 7.41 -0.75 9.72
CA GLU A 340 8.77 -0.90 9.19
C GLU A 340 9.12 -2.37 8.97
N LEU A 341 8.77 -3.25 9.90
CA LEU A 341 8.97 -4.70 9.76
C LEU A 341 8.15 -5.28 8.59
N GLU A 342 6.88 -4.87 8.45
CA GLU A 342 6.03 -5.24 7.31
C GLU A 342 6.66 -4.80 5.98
N ASN A 343 7.17 -3.57 5.90
CA ASN A 343 7.89 -3.07 4.72
C ASN A 343 9.15 -3.88 4.42
N GLN A 344 9.91 -4.29 5.43
CA GLN A 344 11.07 -5.16 5.24
C GLN A 344 10.67 -6.54 4.72
N ASN A 345 9.56 -7.11 5.19
CA ASN A 345 9.01 -8.37 4.67
C ASN A 345 8.63 -8.23 3.18
N LEU A 346 7.86 -7.20 2.83
CA LEU A 346 7.45 -6.95 1.44
C LEU A 346 8.66 -6.74 0.52
N ARG A 347 9.71 -6.05 0.98
CA ARG A 347 10.96 -5.91 0.20
C ARG A 347 11.65 -7.25 -0.04
N ARG A 348 11.65 -8.16 0.95
CA ARG A 348 12.17 -9.53 0.77
C ARG A 348 11.34 -10.31 -0.25
N ASP A 349 10.02 -10.20 -0.20
CA ASP A 349 9.14 -10.90 -1.14
C ASP A 349 9.31 -10.39 -2.57
N ILE A 350 9.41 -9.08 -2.75
CA ILE A 350 9.74 -8.48 -4.06
C ILE A 350 11.07 -9.00 -4.57
N ALA A 351 12.10 -9.10 -3.73
CA ALA A 351 13.39 -9.66 -4.12
C ALA A 351 13.30 -11.14 -4.50
N ASN A 352 12.51 -11.93 -3.77
CA ASN A 352 12.26 -13.34 -4.06
C ASN A 352 11.53 -13.51 -5.41
N LEU A 353 10.44 -12.78 -5.62
CA LEU A 353 9.67 -12.81 -6.87
C LEU A 353 10.52 -12.33 -8.06
N THR A 354 11.37 -11.33 -7.87
CA THR A 354 12.29 -10.86 -8.90
C THR A 354 13.31 -11.94 -9.28
N ARG A 355 13.86 -12.66 -8.30
CA ARG A 355 14.72 -13.82 -8.55
C ARG A 355 13.97 -14.91 -9.31
N GLU A 356 12.74 -15.20 -8.93
CA GLU A 356 11.93 -16.23 -9.59
C GLU A 356 11.57 -15.87 -11.03
N ILE A 357 11.17 -14.63 -11.29
CA ILE A 357 10.94 -14.11 -12.66
C ILE A 357 12.23 -14.23 -13.49
N THR A 358 13.38 -13.90 -12.91
CA THR A 358 14.67 -14.01 -13.59
C THR A 358 14.99 -15.47 -13.91
N ARG A 359 14.73 -16.40 -12.97
CA ARG A 359 14.87 -17.85 -13.16
C ARG A 359 13.98 -18.36 -14.30
N LEU A 360 12.70 -18.02 -14.30
CA LEU A 360 11.73 -18.40 -15.33
C LEU A 360 12.03 -17.82 -16.71
N ARG A 361 12.69 -16.66 -16.76
CA ARG A 361 13.19 -16.07 -18.02
C ARG A 361 14.51 -16.70 -18.50
N SER A 362 15.35 -17.15 -17.57
CA SER A 362 16.62 -17.83 -17.88
C SER A 362 16.44 -19.29 -18.25
N GLN A 363 15.30 -19.90 -17.87
CA GLN A 363 14.91 -21.18 -18.44
C GLN A 363 14.69 -20.98 -19.95
N PRO A 364 15.26 -21.85 -20.81
CA PRO A 364 14.98 -21.81 -22.24
C PRO A 364 13.48 -22.00 -22.44
N GLN A 365 12.79 -20.90 -22.70
CA GLN A 365 11.39 -20.95 -23.08
C GLN A 365 11.36 -21.47 -24.51
N PHE A 366 10.89 -22.70 -24.65
CA PHE A 366 10.66 -23.36 -25.93
C PHE A 366 11.96 -23.82 -26.63
N ASP A 367 12.00 -25.10 -26.98
CA ASP A 367 13.08 -25.63 -27.80
C ASP A 367 12.95 -25.04 -29.21
N MET A 368 13.81 -24.08 -29.53
CA MET A 368 13.83 -23.44 -30.85
C MET A 368 14.04 -24.49 -31.96
N SER A 369 14.72 -25.60 -31.66
CA SER A 369 14.87 -26.71 -32.60
C SER A 369 13.54 -27.39 -32.90
N LEU A 370 12.64 -27.53 -31.92
CA LEU A 370 11.30 -28.08 -32.12
C LEU A 370 10.46 -27.18 -33.02
N VAL A 371 10.55 -25.86 -32.87
CA VAL A 371 9.88 -24.90 -33.78
C VAL A 371 10.37 -25.10 -35.20
N GLU A 372 11.68 -25.24 -35.38
CA GLU A 372 12.28 -25.39 -36.70
C GLU A 372 11.91 -26.74 -37.35
N ILE A 373 11.87 -27.81 -36.55
CA ILE A 373 11.37 -29.13 -36.98
C ILE A 373 9.90 -29.05 -37.40
N LEU A 374 9.05 -28.38 -36.62
CA LEU A 374 7.63 -28.21 -36.95
C LEU A 374 7.43 -27.38 -38.22
N LYS A 375 8.24 -26.36 -38.46
CA LYS A 375 8.22 -25.60 -39.73
C LYS A 375 8.59 -26.49 -40.92
N GLN A 376 9.65 -27.30 -40.79
CA GLN A 376 10.05 -28.23 -41.83
C GLN A 376 8.95 -29.26 -42.11
N GLN A 377 8.30 -29.77 -41.06
CA GLN A 377 7.18 -30.69 -41.22
C GLN A 377 6.01 -30.05 -41.99
N ILE A 378 5.64 -28.81 -41.65
CA ILE A 378 4.59 -28.07 -42.38
C ILE A 378 5.00 -27.87 -43.84
N GLN A 379 6.26 -27.54 -44.11
CA GLN A 379 6.76 -27.37 -45.47
C GLN A 379 6.63 -28.66 -46.29
N VAL A 380 7.14 -29.78 -45.77
CA VAL A 380 7.06 -31.09 -46.45
C VAL A 380 5.60 -31.49 -46.70
N CYS A 381 4.73 -31.37 -45.69
CA CYS A 381 3.31 -31.67 -45.88
C CYS A 381 2.64 -30.77 -46.94
N THR A 382 3.08 -29.52 -47.08
CA THR A 382 2.57 -28.60 -48.09
C THR A 382 3.05 -28.98 -49.49
N GLU A 383 4.32 -29.36 -49.62
CA GLU A 383 4.90 -29.86 -50.87
C GLU A 383 4.21 -31.15 -51.32
N ASP A 384 4.05 -32.13 -50.41
CA ASP A 384 3.36 -33.39 -50.67
C ASP A 384 1.91 -33.16 -51.12
N PHE A 385 1.17 -32.30 -50.43
CA PHE A 385 -0.21 -31.97 -50.80
C PHE A 385 -0.29 -31.33 -52.20
N ASN A 386 0.65 -30.46 -52.55
CA ASN A 386 0.69 -29.86 -53.89
C ASN A 386 1.04 -30.88 -54.98
N THR A 387 1.91 -31.85 -54.69
CA THR A 387 2.20 -32.94 -55.63
C THR A 387 1.00 -33.87 -55.82
N GLU A 388 0.33 -34.29 -54.74
CA GLU A 388 -0.90 -35.09 -54.82
C GLU A 388 -1.98 -34.37 -55.63
N ARG A 389 -2.14 -33.06 -55.40
CA ARG A 389 -3.10 -32.25 -56.15
C ARG A 389 -2.79 -32.26 -57.65
N LYS A 390 -1.53 -32.09 -58.05
CA LYS A 390 -1.12 -32.14 -59.46
C LYS A 390 -1.39 -33.51 -60.06
N ASP A 391 -1.06 -34.58 -59.35
CA ASP A 391 -1.31 -35.95 -59.81
C ASP A 391 -2.81 -36.22 -59.97
N ARG A 392 -3.62 -35.71 -59.04
CA ARG A 392 -5.08 -35.77 -59.12
C ARG A 392 -5.62 -35.01 -60.32
N GLU A 393 -5.11 -33.80 -60.59
CA GLU A 393 -5.48 -33.02 -61.78
C GLU A 393 -5.09 -33.76 -63.08
N HIS A 394 -3.91 -34.37 -63.13
CA HIS A 394 -3.48 -35.21 -64.25
C HIS A 394 -4.39 -36.43 -64.45
N ALA A 395 -4.74 -37.14 -63.38
CA ALA A 395 -5.65 -38.29 -63.44
C ALA A 395 -7.05 -37.88 -63.94
N ILE A 396 -7.58 -36.76 -63.45
CA ILE A 396 -8.87 -36.20 -63.91
C ILE A 396 -8.82 -35.88 -65.40
N ASN A 397 -7.75 -35.25 -65.88
CA ASN A 397 -7.59 -34.93 -67.30
C ASN A 397 -7.47 -36.19 -68.17
N ARG A 398 -6.76 -37.22 -67.69
CA ARG A 398 -6.67 -38.52 -68.38
C ARG A 398 -8.02 -39.22 -68.46
N ILE A 399 -8.81 -39.18 -67.39
CA ILE A 399 -10.18 -39.72 -67.38
C ILE A 399 -11.04 -39.00 -68.41
N LYS A 400 -10.99 -37.67 -68.47
CA LYS A 400 -11.73 -36.88 -69.48
C LYS A 400 -11.33 -37.27 -70.90
N GLN A 401 -10.04 -37.38 -71.18
CA GLN A 401 -9.55 -37.80 -72.50
C GLN A 401 -10.05 -39.21 -72.86
N LEU A 402 -9.98 -40.16 -71.92
CA LEU A 402 -10.48 -41.52 -72.16
C LEU A 402 -12.00 -41.55 -72.37
N GLN A 403 -12.76 -40.70 -71.68
CA GLN A 403 -14.19 -40.54 -71.90
C GLN A 403 -14.50 -39.99 -73.30
N GLU A 404 -13.73 -39.01 -73.78
CA GLU A 404 -13.82 -38.48 -75.15
C GLU A 404 -13.50 -39.55 -76.20
N ASP A 405 -12.46 -40.36 -75.99
CA ASP A 405 -12.09 -41.46 -76.88
C ASP A 405 -13.17 -42.56 -76.91
N ILE A 406 -13.74 -42.93 -75.75
CA ILE A 406 -14.88 -43.86 -75.68
C ILE A 406 -16.07 -43.31 -76.46
N ASN A 407 -16.40 -42.02 -76.29
CA ASN A 407 -17.50 -41.39 -77.03
C ASN A 407 -17.23 -41.40 -78.55
N ARG A 408 -16.00 -41.12 -78.98
CA ARG A 408 -15.59 -41.18 -80.39
C ARG A 408 -15.76 -42.59 -80.96
N LEU A 409 -15.23 -43.61 -80.28
CA LEU A 409 -15.34 -45.01 -80.69
C LEU A 409 -16.80 -45.51 -80.69
N ASN A 410 -17.62 -45.06 -79.74
CA ASN A 410 -19.05 -45.37 -79.73
C ASN A 410 -19.74 -44.78 -80.96
N ASN A 411 -19.45 -43.54 -81.32
CA ASN A 411 -20.00 -42.92 -82.53
C ASN A 411 -19.56 -43.66 -83.80
N GLU A 412 -18.29 -44.05 -83.92
CA GLU A 412 -17.79 -44.85 -85.03
C GLU A 412 -18.49 -46.21 -85.12
N ASN A 413 -18.67 -46.91 -84.00
CA ASN A 413 -19.40 -48.18 -83.95
C ASN A 413 -20.87 -48.01 -84.37
N GLU A 414 -21.54 -46.94 -83.96
CA GLU A 414 -22.92 -46.66 -84.39
C GLU A 414 -23.00 -46.39 -85.91
N LEU A 415 -22.02 -45.68 -86.48
CA LEU A 415 -21.93 -45.49 -87.93
C LEU A 415 -21.71 -46.83 -88.67
N LEU A 416 -20.79 -47.67 -88.19
CA LEU A 416 -20.55 -49.00 -88.78
C LEU A 416 -21.77 -49.91 -88.66
N LYS A 417 -22.48 -49.91 -87.53
CA LYS A 417 -23.74 -50.65 -87.38
C LYS A 417 -24.79 -50.20 -88.39
N LYS A 418 -24.88 -48.89 -88.64
CA LYS A 418 -25.79 -48.33 -89.65
C LYS A 418 -25.42 -48.81 -91.05
N GLU A 419 -24.13 -48.75 -91.40
CA GLU A 419 -23.62 -49.22 -92.69
C GLU A 419 -23.86 -50.72 -92.91
N ILE A 420 -23.59 -51.56 -91.90
CA ILE A 420 -23.90 -52.99 -91.93
C ILE A 420 -25.41 -53.21 -92.12
N GLY A 421 -26.25 -52.47 -91.41
CA GLY A 421 -27.70 -52.53 -91.55
C GLY A 421 -28.18 -52.17 -92.95
N ASP A 422 -27.56 -51.17 -93.59
CA ASP A 422 -27.89 -50.77 -94.96
C ASP A 422 -27.40 -51.82 -95.99
N LEU A 423 -26.21 -52.40 -95.81
CA LEU A 423 -25.72 -53.52 -96.63
C LEU A 423 -26.61 -54.77 -96.52
N GLN A 424 -27.11 -55.09 -95.33
CA GLN A 424 -28.05 -56.20 -95.13
C GLN A 424 -29.37 -55.99 -95.87
N LYS A 425 -29.87 -54.76 -95.97
CA LYS A 425 -31.07 -54.44 -96.78
C LYS A 425 -30.82 -54.68 -98.27
N VAL A 426 -29.66 -54.30 -98.79
CA VAL A 426 -29.27 -54.54 -100.19
C VAL A 426 -29.21 -56.03 -100.49
N LYS A 427 -28.64 -56.85 -99.59
CA LYS A 427 -28.54 -58.30 -99.75
C LYS A 427 -29.91 -59.03 -99.77
N ASN A 428 -30.95 -58.42 -99.20
CA ASN A 428 -32.31 -59.00 -99.16
C ASN A 428 -33.20 -58.56 -100.33
N THR A 429 -32.64 -57.92 -101.37
CA THR A 429 -33.36 -57.70 -102.64
C THR A 429 -33.26 -58.96 -103.53
N PRO A 430 -34.38 -59.48 -104.09
CA PRO A 430 -34.35 -60.72 -104.85
C PRO A 430 -33.61 -60.56 -106.17
N GLU A 431 -32.56 -61.36 -106.34
CA GLU A 431 -31.68 -61.45 -107.50
C GLU A 431 -32.43 -62.03 -108.72
N VAL A 432 -32.47 -61.22 -109.78
CA VAL A 432 -32.89 -61.61 -111.14
C VAL A 432 -31.86 -62.61 -111.68
N GLN A 433 -32.36 -63.74 -112.18
CA GLN A 433 -31.61 -64.82 -112.83
C GLN A 433 -30.68 -64.29 -113.94
N TYR A 434 -29.39 -64.61 -113.88
CA TYR A 434 -28.52 -64.67 -115.06
C TYR A 434 -27.63 -65.91 -115.04
N GLU A 435 -27.52 -66.49 -116.24
CA GLU A 435 -26.94 -67.79 -116.55
C GLU A 435 -25.41 -67.86 -116.43
N LYS A 436 -24.98 -68.94 -115.77
CA LYS A 436 -23.93 -69.90 -116.17
C LYS A 436 -23.10 -69.53 -117.43
N ARG A 437 -21.81 -69.25 -117.25
CA ARG A 437 -20.73 -69.72 -118.14
C ARG A 437 -19.33 -69.60 -117.52
N ASP A 438 -18.70 -70.77 -117.45
CA ASP A 438 -17.28 -71.14 -117.60
C ASP A 438 -16.11 -70.39 -116.93
N SER A 439 -15.28 -71.25 -116.33
CA SER A 439 -13.98 -71.07 -115.66
C SER A 439 -12.89 -70.46 -116.58
N PRO A 440 -11.76 -69.96 -116.03
CA PRO A 440 -10.61 -70.88 -115.91
C PRO A 440 -9.67 -70.70 -114.70
N LEU A 441 -9.25 -71.89 -114.23
CA LEU A 441 -8.01 -72.27 -113.54
C LEU A 441 -6.73 -71.47 -113.85
N TRP A 442 -6.10 -70.90 -112.80
CA TRP A 442 -4.65 -70.83 -112.49
C TRP A 442 -4.52 -69.95 -111.20
N MET A 443 -3.66 -70.13 -110.21
CA MET A 443 -2.41 -70.85 -110.03
C MET A 443 -2.23 -71.11 -108.52
N LYS A 444 -1.78 -72.32 -108.18
CA LYS A 444 -1.19 -72.63 -106.86
C LYS A 444 0.07 -71.78 -106.67
N SER A 445 0.24 -71.15 -105.51
CA SER A 445 1.58 -71.02 -104.92
C SER A 445 1.51 -71.03 -103.40
N GLN A 446 2.25 -71.97 -102.84
CA GLN A 446 2.58 -72.14 -101.43
C GLN A 446 3.31 -70.90 -100.93
N MET A 447 3.15 -70.55 -99.64
CA MET A 447 4.25 -70.37 -98.68
C MET A 447 3.68 -69.99 -97.30
N ASN A 448 4.27 -70.59 -96.28
CA ASN A 448 3.91 -70.61 -94.86
C ASN A 448 4.46 -69.35 -94.12
N PRO A 449 4.17 -69.17 -92.81
CA PRO A 449 4.23 -67.88 -92.10
C PRO A 449 5.63 -67.55 -91.55
N HIS A 450 5.94 -66.26 -91.41
CA HIS A 450 7.05 -65.82 -90.55
C HIS A 450 6.69 -64.61 -89.69
N PHE A 451 6.67 -64.91 -88.40
CA PHE A 451 6.85 -64.06 -87.24
C PHE A 451 8.16 -63.28 -87.34
N VAL A 452 8.14 -61.95 -87.17
CA VAL A 452 9.32 -61.14 -86.82
C VAL A 452 8.91 -60.03 -85.85
N PRO A 453 9.57 -59.90 -84.68
CA PRO A 453 9.30 -58.85 -83.71
C PRO A 453 10.06 -57.56 -84.08
N ARG A 454 9.43 -56.40 -83.91
CA ARG A 454 10.07 -55.09 -84.10
C ARG A 454 10.62 -54.57 -82.78
N SER A 455 11.88 -54.89 -82.51
CA SER A 455 12.72 -54.24 -81.51
C SER A 455 13.13 -52.85 -82.00
N GLY A 456 12.71 -51.80 -81.31
CA GLY A 456 13.21 -50.44 -81.48
C GLY A 456 14.15 -50.08 -80.33
N SER A 457 15.44 -50.35 -80.51
CA SER A 457 16.51 -49.80 -79.66
C SER A 457 16.82 -48.37 -80.12
N MET A 458 16.59 -47.38 -79.25
CA MET A 458 17.18 -46.05 -79.39
C MET A 458 18.38 -45.96 -78.45
N SER A 459 19.57 -45.98 -79.03
CA SER A 459 20.85 -45.67 -78.36
C SER A 459 21.09 -44.15 -78.46
N PRO A 460 21.57 -43.48 -77.40
CA PRO A 460 21.96 -42.07 -77.48
C PRO A 460 23.43 -41.93 -77.93
N GLN A 461 23.67 -41.04 -78.91
CA GLN A 461 25.02 -40.61 -79.29
C GLN A 461 25.56 -39.55 -78.31
N ARG A 462 26.80 -39.76 -77.89
CA ARG A 462 27.72 -38.76 -77.32
C ARG A 462 28.26 -37.83 -78.41
N LEU A 463 28.56 -36.57 -78.07
CA LEU A 463 29.72 -35.74 -78.49
C LEU A 463 29.64 -34.33 -77.78
N PRO A 464 30.69 -33.47 -77.72
CA PRO A 464 31.59 -33.34 -76.55
C PRO A 464 31.75 -31.91 -75.94
N PHE A 465 32.44 -31.87 -74.79
CA PHE A 465 33.29 -30.81 -74.18
C PHE A 465 33.10 -29.31 -74.53
N SER A 466 32.86 -28.49 -73.49
CA SER A 466 33.81 -27.42 -73.07
C SER A 466 33.53 -26.91 -71.64
N SER A 467 34.64 -26.55 -70.98
CA SER A 467 34.91 -25.97 -69.65
C SER A 467 33.94 -24.87 -69.16
N SER A 468 33.67 -24.69 -67.86
CA SER A 468 34.63 -24.20 -66.85
C SER A 468 34.07 -24.27 -65.41
N SER A 469 34.92 -24.67 -64.44
CA SER A 469 35.18 -24.05 -63.12
C SER A 469 34.04 -23.23 -62.47
N SER A 470 33.56 -23.46 -61.24
CA SER A 470 34.26 -23.69 -59.97
C SER A 470 33.25 -24.06 -58.85
N GLY A 471 33.52 -25.08 -58.03
CA GLY A 471 33.59 -24.87 -56.56
C GLY A 471 32.64 -25.74 -55.71
N MET A 472 33.02 -27.00 -55.51
CA MET A 472 33.00 -27.84 -54.27
C MET A 472 32.47 -27.23 -52.93
N PRO A 473 32.16 -28.03 -51.86
CA PRO A 473 31.91 -29.49 -51.76
C PRO A 473 30.92 -30.00 -50.65
N HIS A 474 30.72 -31.34 -50.64
CA HIS A 474 30.36 -32.28 -49.53
C HIS A 474 28.89 -32.38 -49.07
N SER A 475 28.30 -33.55 -48.76
CA SER A 475 28.72 -34.96 -48.85
C SER A 475 27.49 -35.86 -48.55
N LEU A 476 27.39 -36.96 -49.29
CA LEU A 476 27.01 -38.33 -48.90
C LEU A 476 25.68 -38.57 -48.16
N ALA A 477 24.73 -39.11 -48.94
CA ALA A 477 23.60 -39.90 -48.50
C ALA A 477 24.02 -41.35 -48.21
N HIS A 478 23.44 -41.94 -47.16
CA HIS A 478 23.35 -43.40 -46.98
C HIS A 478 21.90 -43.81 -46.67
N SER A 479 21.41 -44.70 -47.53
CA SER A 479 20.66 -45.93 -47.24
C SER A 479 19.41 -45.87 -46.35
N LEU A 480 18.30 -46.21 -47.01
CA LEU A 480 17.00 -46.62 -46.52
C LEU A 480 17.04 -47.86 -45.60
N SER A 481 16.11 -47.91 -44.63
CA SER A 481 15.45 -49.14 -44.11
C SER A 481 14.19 -48.76 -43.30
N PRO A 482 13.23 -49.70 -43.10
CA PRO A 482 11.80 -49.38 -43.17
C PRO A 482 11.04 -49.35 -41.83
N VAL A 483 9.93 -48.61 -41.88
CA VAL A 483 8.63 -48.65 -41.14
C VAL A 483 8.43 -49.75 -40.07
N PRO A 484 7.83 -49.41 -38.91
CA PRO A 484 6.44 -49.82 -38.68
C PRO A 484 5.49 -48.72 -38.16
N SER A 485 4.22 -48.92 -38.50
CA SER A 485 2.99 -48.15 -38.27
C SER A 485 2.56 -47.96 -36.79
N PRO A 486 1.50 -47.14 -36.52
CA PRO A 486 1.33 -46.37 -35.29
C PRO A 486 0.39 -47.01 -34.25
N VAL A 487 0.53 -46.58 -32.99
CA VAL A 487 -0.40 -46.88 -31.88
C VAL A 487 -0.99 -45.55 -31.37
N PRO A 488 -2.30 -45.48 -31.05
CA PRO A 488 -3.02 -44.23 -30.86
C PRO A 488 -2.84 -43.62 -29.47
N MET A 489 -2.86 -42.29 -29.42
CA MET A 489 -2.90 -41.46 -28.21
C MET A 489 -4.31 -41.46 -27.61
N SER A 490 -4.45 -42.02 -26.41
CA SER A 490 -5.61 -41.83 -25.54
C SER A 490 -5.36 -40.65 -24.61
N PHE A 491 -6.17 -39.60 -24.72
CA PHE A 491 -6.21 -38.52 -23.73
C PHE A 491 -6.87 -39.04 -22.45
N SER A 492 -6.17 -38.94 -21.32
CA SER A 492 -6.75 -39.08 -19.99
C SER A 492 -6.42 -37.84 -19.18
N SER A 493 -7.47 -37.09 -18.90
CA SER A 493 -7.53 -35.95 -18.00
C SER A 493 -7.30 -36.43 -16.57
N THR A 494 -6.35 -35.82 -15.85
CA THR A 494 -6.32 -35.90 -14.39
C THR A 494 -6.13 -34.51 -13.80
N SER A 495 -7.23 -34.00 -13.26
CA SER A 495 -7.28 -33.06 -12.15
C SER A 495 -6.54 -33.60 -10.93
N SER A 496 -5.74 -32.78 -10.27
CA SER A 496 -5.26 -33.07 -8.91
C SER A 496 -5.25 -31.79 -8.07
N THR A 497 -6.24 -31.72 -7.19
CA THR A 497 -6.26 -31.01 -5.91
C THR A 497 -5.35 -31.71 -4.88
N THR A 498 -5.14 -31.02 -3.75
CA THR A 498 -4.68 -31.46 -2.41
C THR A 498 -3.20 -31.25 -2.01
N ASP A 499 -3.04 -30.29 -1.10
CA ASP A 499 -2.52 -30.39 0.27
C ASP A 499 -1.09 -30.88 0.61
N ARG A 500 -0.38 -29.97 1.30
CA ARG A 500 0.17 -30.08 2.68
C ARG A 500 1.18 -31.20 2.98
N SER A 501 2.44 -30.83 3.22
CA SER A 501 3.10 -30.94 4.55
C SER A 501 4.62 -30.69 4.54
N SER A 502 5.06 -29.97 5.59
CA SER A 502 6.23 -30.21 6.46
C SER A 502 7.59 -30.58 5.86
N PHE A 503 8.60 -29.71 6.02
CA PHE A 503 9.99 -30.12 6.26
C PHE A 503 10.73 -29.10 7.15
N TYR A 504 11.49 -29.64 8.11
CA TYR A 504 12.40 -28.98 9.06
C TYR A 504 13.52 -28.17 8.36
N PRO A 505 14.13 -27.16 9.03
CA PRO A 505 15.35 -26.53 8.56
C PRO A 505 16.60 -27.28 9.07
N PRO A 506 17.73 -27.28 8.33
CA PRO A 506 18.98 -27.80 8.84
C PRO A 506 19.78 -26.72 9.59
N ILE A 507 20.51 -27.20 10.59
CA ILE A 507 21.55 -26.54 11.38
C ILE A 507 22.87 -26.52 10.58
N SER A 508 23.57 -25.38 10.58
CA SER A 508 25.03 -25.23 10.40
C SER A 508 25.39 -23.81 10.88
N GLN A 509 26.15 -23.57 11.97
CA GLN A 509 27.62 -23.66 12.11
C GLN A 509 28.35 -23.09 10.88
N ASP A 510 29.40 -22.27 10.94
CA ASP A 510 30.15 -21.54 11.96
C ASP A 510 31.23 -20.82 11.13
N SER A 511 31.39 -19.49 11.21
CA SER A 511 32.68 -18.81 10.98
C SER A 511 32.58 -17.34 11.39
N GLY A 512 33.17 -17.02 12.54
CA GLY A 512 33.41 -15.66 12.99
C GLY A 512 34.59 -14.99 12.28
N VAL A 513 34.53 -13.66 12.21
CA VAL A 513 35.71 -12.78 12.22
C VAL A 513 35.35 -11.60 13.12
N GLY A 514 36.05 -11.50 14.25
CA GLY A 514 35.82 -10.48 15.27
C GLY A 514 36.50 -9.15 14.94
N PHE A 515 35.94 -8.07 15.49
CA PHE A 515 36.68 -6.86 15.85
C PHE A 515 36.24 -6.44 17.26
N GLN A 516 37.24 -6.20 18.11
CA GLN A 516 37.14 -5.94 19.53
C GLN A 516 37.14 -4.43 19.85
N THR A 517 36.29 -4.06 20.83
CA THR A 517 36.51 -3.08 21.93
C THR A 517 36.51 -1.57 21.64
N PRO A 518 36.22 -0.67 22.63
CA PRO A 518 36.22 -0.92 24.08
C PRO A 518 35.00 -0.47 24.91
N VAL A 519 34.94 -1.12 26.06
CA VAL A 519 34.10 -0.95 27.25
C VAL A 519 34.62 0.19 28.15
N ARG A 520 33.73 0.96 28.80
CA ARG A 520 33.92 1.48 30.17
C ARG A 520 32.60 2.07 30.77
N PRO A 521 32.53 2.34 32.09
CA PRO A 521 31.90 1.52 33.14
C PRO A 521 30.56 2.13 33.65
N GLY A 522 29.59 1.40 34.19
CA GLY A 522 29.64 0.69 35.47
C GLY A 522 29.09 1.56 36.61
N PHE A 523 27.77 1.51 36.86
CA PHE A 523 27.16 1.92 38.12
C PHE A 523 26.27 0.80 38.66
N LYS A 524 26.59 0.37 39.89
CA LYS A 524 25.80 -0.55 40.71
C LYS A 524 24.73 0.29 41.42
N GLN A 525 23.50 -0.22 41.52
CA GLN A 525 22.64 0.11 42.64
C GLN A 525 21.87 -1.13 43.10
N GLN A 526 21.93 -1.35 44.41
CA GLN A 526 21.44 -2.50 45.13
C GLN A 526 19.97 -2.33 45.51
N HIS A 527 19.30 -3.48 45.64
CA HIS A 527 18.17 -3.83 46.52
C HIS A 527 17.46 -2.71 47.31
N SER A 528 16.13 -2.67 47.18
CA SER A 528 15.24 -2.66 48.35
C SER A 528 13.84 -3.15 47.99
N SER A 529 13.44 -4.21 48.69
CA SER A 529 12.08 -4.74 48.81
C SER A 529 11.16 -3.78 49.56
N GLN A 530 9.85 -3.85 49.28
CA GLN A 530 8.67 -3.57 50.12
C GLN A 530 7.54 -3.05 49.21
N ALA A 531 6.25 -3.22 49.46
CA ALA A 531 5.45 -4.12 50.26
C ALA A 531 4.00 -3.85 49.81
N SER A 532 3.20 -4.90 49.68
CA SER A 532 1.80 -4.84 49.32
C SER A 532 0.96 -4.23 50.45
N ILE A 533 0.07 -3.28 50.16
CA ILE A 533 -1.04 -2.86 51.06
C ILE A 533 -2.31 -2.63 50.20
N PRO A 534 -3.51 -3.01 50.70
CA PRO A 534 -4.67 -3.37 49.88
C PRO A 534 -5.69 -2.22 49.69
N ARG A 535 -6.50 -2.32 48.64
CA ARG A 535 -7.68 -1.48 48.40
C ARG A 535 -8.94 -2.03 49.11
N PRO A 536 -9.82 -1.16 49.64
CA PRO A 536 -11.02 -1.56 50.37
C PRO A 536 -12.21 -1.87 49.45
N ARG A 537 -13.09 -2.74 49.96
CA ARG A 537 -14.40 -3.11 49.38
C ARG A 537 -15.52 -2.19 49.87
N GLY A 538 -16.48 -1.96 48.98
CA GLY A 538 -17.92 -1.86 49.27
C GLY A 538 -18.58 -0.54 48.81
N PRO A 539 -19.93 -0.47 48.66
CA PRO A 539 -20.93 -1.55 48.71
C PRO A 539 -21.96 -1.57 47.54
N HIS A 540 -22.74 -2.65 47.56
CA HIS A 540 -24.02 -2.94 46.90
C HIS A 540 -25.02 -1.77 46.78
N GLU A 541 -25.76 -1.72 45.66
CA GLU A 541 -27.25 -1.71 45.48
C GLU A 541 -27.49 -2.11 43.99
N GLY A 542 -28.50 -2.83 43.51
CA GLY A 542 -29.74 -3.36 44.05
C GLY A 542 -30.77 -3.42 42.91
N LEU A 543 -31.24 -4.63 42.56
CA LEU A 543 -32.59 -4.97 42.02
C LEU A 543 -32.96 -4.37 40.63
N THR A 544 -33.71 -5.00 39.71
CA THR A 544 -34.92 -5.82 39.83
C THR A 544 -35.13 -6.77 38.62
N SER A 545 -35.87 -7.86 38.94
CA SER A 545 -36.81 -8.69 38.15
C SER A 545 -36.96 -8.46 36.64
N SER A 546 -37.18 -9.48 35.80
CA SER A 546 -38.30 -10.46 35.82
C SER A 546 -37.96 -11.55 34.77
N ASP A 547 -37.92 -12.84 35.08
CA ASP A 547 -39.01 -13.81 35.33
C ASP A 547 -39.78 -14.29 34.07
N MET A 548 -40.10 -15.59 34.10
CA MET A 548 -40.80 -16.45 33.12
C MET A 548 -39.97 -16.89 31.89
N GLY A 549 -39.77 -18.16 31.58
CA GLY A 549 -40.35 -19.39 32.12
C GLY A 549 -40.59 -20.40 30.99
N ASN A 550 -40.00 -21.59 31.16
CA ASN A 550 -40.55 -22.90 30.82
C ASN A 550 -40.51 -23.51 29.39
N THR A 551 -39.74 -24.62 29.36
CA THR A 551 -40.10 -26.01 28.99
C THR A 551 -40.21 -26.44 27.52
N ALA A 552 -39.24 -27.31 27.17
CA ALA A 552 -39.38 -28.70 26.73
C ALA A 552 -40.18 -29.05 25.45
N GLY A 553 -39.51 -29.81 24.57
CA GLY A 553 -40.05 -31.11 24.14
C GLY A 553 -40.29 -31.34 22.65
N ALA A 554 -39.52 -32.29 22.10
CA ALA A 554 -39.95 -33.36 21.18
C ALA A 554 -40.25 -33.07 19.69
N THR A 555 -39.36 -33.60 18.84
CA THR A 555 -39.61 -34.49 17.67
C THR A 555 -40.96 -34.41 16.93
N ASN A 556 -40.93 -34.19 15.61
CA ASN A 556 -41.36 -35.20 14.63
C ASN A 556 -41.13 -34.82 13.16
N VAL A 557 -40.92 -35.88 12.38
CA VAL A 557 -40.75 -35.97 10.93
C VAL A 557 -42.07 -35.77 10.19
N SER A 558 -42.09 -35.06 9.05
CA SER A 558 -42.89 -35.40 7.85
C SER A 558 -42.59 -34.50 6.64
N MET A 559 -42.24 -35.13 5.52
CA MET A 559 -42.54 -34.74 4.12
C MET A 559 -44.06 -34.97 3.86
N PRO A 560 -44.75 -34.50 2.79
CA PRO A 560 -44.24 -34.21 1.43
C PRO A 560 -44.89 -32.98 0.72
N ALA A 561 -44.42 -32.62 -0.48
CA ALA A 561 -45.23 -32.47 -1.70
C ALA A 561 -44.51 -31.66 -2.79
N LEU A 562 -44.53 -32.23 -4.00
CA LEU A 562 -44.17 -31.60 -5.27
C LEU A 562 -45.13 -30.44 -5.58
N SER A 563 -44.58 -29.31 -6.04
CA SER A 563 -45.34 -28.40 -6.89
C SER A 563 -44.42 -27.73 -7.92
N THR A 564 -44.85 -27.85 -9.16
CA THR A 564 -44.38 -27.23 -10.39
C THR A 564 -44.48 -25.70 -10.34
N GLN A 565 -43.49 -24.98 -10.86
CA GLN A 565 -43.64 -23.97 -11.93
C GLN A 565 -42.45 -22.99 -12.04
N SER A 566 -42.06 -22.77 -13.30
CA SER A 566 -41.81 -21.46 -13.93
C SER A 566 -40.55 -20.63 -13.58
N GLY A 567 -39.82 -20.29 -14.65
CA GLY A 567 -39.36 -18.93 -14.90
C GLY A 567 -38.21 -18.40 -14.03
N ARG A 568 -36.97 -18.82 -14.33
CA ARG A 568 -35.78 -18.13 -13.81
C ARG A 568 -35.55 -16.81 -14.56
N SER A 569 -36.14 -15.74 -14.02
CA SER A 569 -35.61 -14.39 -14.18
C SER A 569 -34.28 -14.28 -13.42
N ALA A 570 -33.28 -13.70 -14.06
CA ALA A 570 -31.99 -13.37 -13.46
C ALA A 570 -32.19 -12.31 -12.35
N LYS A 571 -32.36 -12.78 -11.11
CA LYS A 571 -32.22 -11.94 -9.92
C LYS A 571 -30.73 -11.72 -9.67
N SER A 572 -30.39 -10.45 -9.55
CA SER A 572 -29.12 -9.92 -9.04
C SER A 572 -28.57 -10.81 -7.92
N ARG A 573 -27.34 -11.31 -8.08
CA ARG A 573 -26.59 -11.95 -7.00
C ARG A 573 -26.26 -10.87 -5.98
N GLN A 574 -27.14 -10.66 -5.00
CA GLN A 574 -26.73 -10.06 -3.74
C GLN A 574 -25.64 -10.95 -3.17
N THR A 575 -24.46 -10.38 -2.98
CA THR A 575 -23.30 -11.08 -2.46
C THR A 575 -23.47 -11.17 -0.95
N ASP A 576 -23.91 -12.32 -0.46
CA ASP A 576 -23.97 -12.59 0.97
C ASP A 576 -22.57 -12.43 1.59
N LEU A 577 -22.50 -11.71 2.71
CA LEU A 577 -21.28 -11.46 3.44
C LEU A 577 -20.93 -12.70 4.27
N THR A 578 -19.69 -13.17 4.25
CA THR A 578 -19.29 -14.39 4.97
C THR A 578 -18.26 -14.10 6.05
N CYS A 579 -18.41 -14.77 7.21
CA CYS A 579 -17.41 -14.69 8.26
C CYS A 579 -16.13 -15.42 7.82
N PRO A 580 -14.96 -14.77 7.83
CA PRO A 580 -13.72 -15.40 7.37
C PRO A 580 -13.20 -16.52 8.27
N LYS A 581 -13.70 -16.62 9.52
CA LYS A 581 -13.25 -17.63 10.49
C LYS A 581 -14.02 -18.95 10.35
N CYS A 582 -15.34 -18.91 10.28
CA CYS A 582 -16.20 -20.10 10.26
C CYS A 582 -17.06 -20.24 9.00
N SER A 583 -16.92 -19.33 8.02
CA SER A 583 -17.68 -19.28 6.77
C SER A 583 -19.20 -19.16 6.91
N LYS A 584 -19.69 -18.71 8.07
CA LYS A 584 -21.12 -18.44 8.27
C LYS A 584 -21.55 -17.25 7.40
N GLU A 585 -22.65 -17.42 6.65
CA GLU A 585 -23.22 -16.42 5.75
C GLU A 585 -24.14 -15.45 6.49
N PHE A 586 -24.10 -14.18 6.09
CA PHE A 586 -24.89 -13.07 6.61
C PHE A 586 -25.45 -12.27 5.42
N SER A 587 -26.71 -11.87 5.50
CA SER A 587 -27.30 -11.00 4.49
C SER A 587 -26.70 -9.59 4.54
N GLU A 588 -26.83 -8.82 3.45
CA GLU A 588 -26.32 -7.44 3.34
C GLU A 588 -26.86 -6.52 4.46
N ASN A 589 -28.07 -6.79 4.96
CA ASN A 589 -28.68 -6.05 6.07
C ASN A 589 -28.18 -6.46 7.46
N GLN A 590 -27.37 -7.52 7.57
CA GLN A 590 -26.85 -8.08 8.82
C GLN A 590 -25.37 -7.76 9.06
N GLN A 591 -24.86 -6.66 8.48
CA GLN A 591 -23.47 -6.26 8.62
C GLN A 591 -23.02 -6.11 10.08
N GLN A 592 -23.89 -5.58 10.96
CA GLN A 592 -23.58 -5.43 12.38
C GLN A 592 -23.50 -6.78 13.11
N GLU A 593 -24.35 -7.74 12.74
CA GLU A 593 -24.34 -9.10 13.29
C GLU A 593 -23.08 -9.86 12.84
N LEU A 594 -22.64 -9.66 11.60
CA LEU A 594 -21.38 -10.20 11.10
C LEU A 594 -20.18 -9.66 11.90
N ILE A 595 -20.13 -8.36 12.18
CA ILE A 595 -19.03 -7.76 12.97
C ILE A 595 -19.01 -8.32 14.39
N ASN A 596 -20.18 -8.38 15.05
CA ASN A 596 -20.30 -8.96 16.39
C ASN A 596 -19.90 -10.44 16.41
N HIS A 597 -20.24 -11.16 15.35
CA HIS A 597 -19.86 -12.56 15.17
C HIS A 597 -18.35 -12.70 14.93
N ILE A 598 -17.71 -11.90 14.09
CA ILE A 598 -16.25 -11.94 13.86
C ILE A 598 -15.47 -11.74 15.17
N ASN A 599 -15.95 -10.85 16.04
CA ASN A 599 -15.34 -10.53 17.33
C ASN A 599 -15.50 -11.65 18.37
N SER A 600 -16.56 -12.45 18.28
CA SER A 600 -16.84 -13.57 19.20
C SER A 600 -16.49 -14.95 18.63
N CYS A 601 -16.26 -15.05 17.33
CA CYS A 601 -15.94 -16.31 16.66
C CYS A 601 -14.51 -16.73 17.01
N THR A 602 -14.42 -17.86 17.70
CA THR A 602 -13.21 -18.67 17.89
C THR A 602 -13.26 -19.82 16.88
N GLU A 603 -12.10 -20.22 16.33
CA GLU A 603 -11.97 -21.16 15.20
C GLU A 603 -12.64 -22.53 15.44
#